data_AF-A0A520JD04-F1
#
_entry.id   AF-A0A520JD04-F1
#
_cell.length_a   1.000
_cell.length_b   1.000
_cell.length_c   1.000
_cell.angle_alpha   90.00
_cell.angle_beta   90.00
_cell.angle_gamma   90.00
#
_symmetry.space_group_name_H-M   'P 1'
#
loop_
_entity.id
_entity.type
_entity.pdbx_description
1 polymer ?
#
loop_
_entity_poly.entity_id
_entity_poly.type
_entity_poly.pdbx_seq_one_letter_code
_entity_poly.pdbx_strand_id
1 'polypeptide(L)'
;MIAMLLMACSTPASAQADDAAKQRAAAEAEERLHQDWPWLGRYRSANAALEPATVPRIVFMGDSITQGWIDKVPGFFTAGRPDRGIGGQTTPQMLLRFRQDVIALKPAIVQIMGGTNDIAGNTGPMAPEQTQANIMSMTELAQSHGIRVILASIPPAANFPWRPGLATIPRIAAMNVWLRTYAASVGATYADYWGALHDGDALRREWTYD
;
A
#
# COMPACT_ATOMS: atom_id res chain seq x y z
N MET A 1 -29.52 59.13 7.34
CA MET A 1 -29.83 57.76 6.90
C MET A 1 -28.51 57.06 6.61
N ILE A 2 -28.13 56.09 7.45
CA ILE A 2 -26.83 55.39 7.39
C ILE A 2 -26.96 54.23 6.40
N ALA A 3 -26.12 54.22 5.36
CA ALA A 3 -26.03 53.13 4.40
C ALA A 3 -25.06 52.07 4.94
N MET A 4 -25.57 50.88 5.21
CA MET A 4 -24.81 49.72 5.69
C MET A 4 -24.33 48.94 4.47
N LEU A 5 -23.02 48.99 4.18
CA LEU A 5 -22.40 48.26 3.08
C LEU A 5 -22.09 46.83 3.56
N LEU A 6 -22.87 45.85 3.08
CA LEU A 6 -22.58 44.42 3.26
C LEU A 6 -21.41 44.03 2.33
N MET A 7 -20.23 43.82 2.90
CA MET A 7 -19.14 43.12 2.21
C MET A 7 -19.46 41.63 2.16
N ALA A 8 -19.83 41.13 0.99
CA ALA A 8 -19.84 39.69 0.73
C ALA A 8 -18.39 39.23 0.51
N CYS A 9 -17.85 38.45 1.44
CA CYS A 9 -16.59 37.72 1.23
C CYS A 9 -16.81 36.65 0.15
N SER A 10 -16.50 36.98 -1.11
CA SER A 10 -16.42 35.98 -2.18
C SER A 10 -15.17 35.13 -1.98
N THR A 11 -15.35 33.82 -1.75
CA THR A 11 -14.23 32.88 -1.76
C THR A 11 -13.63 32.81 -3.17
N PRO A 12 -12.30 32.73 -3.30
CA PRO A 12 -11.65 32.70 -4.62
C PRO A 12 -12.04 31.43 -5.38
N ALA A 13 -12.32 31.57 -6.67
CA ALA A 13 -12.79 30.48 -7.54
C ALA A 13 -11.86 29.25 -7.58
N SER A 14 -10.55 29.42 -7.30
CA SER A 14 -9.59 28.32 -7.19
C SER A 14 -9.85 27.43 -5.97
N ALA A 15 -10.21 28.00 -4.83
CA ALA A 15 -10.52 27.24 -3.61
C ALA A 15 -11.83 26.44 -3.77
N GLN A 16 -12.82 27.01 -4.48
CA GLN A 16 -14.07 26.29 -4.80
C GLN A 16 -13.85 25.14 -5.79
N ALA A 17 -12.97 25.29 -6.77
CA ALA A 17 -12.63 24.23 -7.71
C ALA A 17 -11.89 23.05 -7.04
N ASP A 18 -10.96 23.35 -6.12
CA ASP A 18 -10.24 22.33 -5.35
C ASP A 18 -11.17 21.55 -4.42
N ASP A 19 -12.14 22.23 -3.79
CA ASP A 19 -13.12 21.57 -2.93
C ASP A 19 -14.10 20.68 -3.73
N ALA A 20 -14.52 21.12 -4.92
CA ALA A 20 -15.34 20.29 -5.80
C ALA A 20 -14.60 19.03 -6.27
N ALA A 21 -13.30 19.14 -6.62
CA ALA A 21 -12.47 18.00 -6.98
C ALA A 21 -12.32 17.00 -5.82
N LYS A 22 -12.10 17.49 -4.59
CA LYS A 22 -12.03 16.64 -3.38
C LYS A 22 -13.36 15.93 -3.11
N GLN A 23 -14.48 16.65 -3.20
CA GLN A 23 -15.81 16.06 -3.00
C GLN A 23 -16.11 14.98 -4.03
N ARG A 24 -15.76 15.22 -5.29
CA ARG A 24 -15.89 14.22 -6.35
C ARG A 24 -15.02 13.00 -6.09
N ALA A 25 -13.76 13.18 -5.74
CA ALA A 25 -12.85 12.08 -5.42
C ALA A 25 -13.34 11.26 -4.21
N ALA A 26 -13.93 11.92 -3.20
CA ALA A 26 -14.54 11.25 -2.06
C ALA A 26 -15.79 10.44 -2.46
N ALA A 27 -16.66 11.00 -3.30
CA ALA A 27 -17.82 10.29 -3.82
C ALA A 27 -17.43 9.06 -4.66
N GLU A 28 -16.43 9.20 -5.55
CA GLU A 28 -15.89 8.10 -6.34
C GLU A 28 -15.20 7.04 -5.45
N ALA A 29 -14.57 7.45 -4.35
CA ALA A 29 -14.00 6.52 -3.37
C ALA A 29 -15.08 5.75 -2.62
N GLU A 30 -16.15 6.42 -2.19
CA GLU A 30 -17.29 5.80 -1.52
C GLU A 30 -18.01 4.81 -2.44
N GLU A 31 -18.35 5.21 -3.66
CA GLU A 31 -18.98 4.32 -4.64
C GLU A 31 -18.13 3.07 -4.88
N ARG A 32 -16.80 3.25 -5.02
CA ARG A 32 -15.86 2.14 -5.18
C ARG A 32 -15.88 1.20 -3.99
N LEU A 33 -16.02 1.67 -2.75
CA LEU A 33 -16.10 0.78 -1.59
C LEU A 33 -17.28 -0.19 -1.67
N HIS A 34 -18.39 0.22 -2.29
CA HIS A 34 -19.59 -0.62 -2.45
C HIS A 34 -19.58 -1.49 -3.71
N GLN A 35 -18.90 -1.06 -4.78
CA GLN A 35 -18.96 -1.75 -6.08
C GLN A 35 -17.67 -2.51 -6.47
N ASP A 36 -16.51 -2.05 -6.00
CA ASP A 36 -15.19 -2.63 -6.30
C ASP A 36 -14.25 -2.41 -5.11
N TRP A 37 -14.62 -2.97 -3.95
CA TRP A 37 -13.88 -2.83 -2.69
C TRP A 37 -12.37 -3.14 -2.78
N PRO A 38 -11.91 -4.21 -3.46
CA PRO A 38 -10.48 -4.47 -3.66
C PRO A 38 -9.84 -3.61 -4.79
N TRP A 39 -10.63 -2.81 -5.49
CA TRP A 39 -10.22 -1.96 -6.63
C TRP A 39 -9.58 -2.72 -7.79
N LEU A 40 -10.20 -3.82 -8.23
CA LEU A 40 -9.74 -4.61 -9.39
C LEU A 40 -9.63 -3.76 -10.66
N GLY A 41 -10.43 -2.70 -10.80
CA GLY A 41 -10.33 -1.76 -11.91
C GLY A 41 -9.00 -1.02 -12.01
N ARG A 42 -8.27 -0.82 -10.90
CA ARG A 42 -7.10 0.07 -10.81
C ARG A 42 -5.98 -0.26 -11.81
N TYR A 43 -5.69 -1.56 -11.95
CA TYR A 43 -4.59 -2.06 -12.77
C TYR A 43 -5.06 -2.92 -13.95
N ARG A 44 -6.37 -3.05 -14.20
CA ARG A 44 -6.91 -3.91 -15.28
C ARG A 44 -6.26 -3.61 -16.64
N SER A 45 -6.30 -2.34 -17.06
CA SER A 45 -5.71 -1.93 -18.36
C SER A 45 -4.19 -2.03 -18.36
N ALA A 46 -3.55 -1.66 -17.24
CA ALA A 46 -2.09 -1.76 -17.10
C ALA A 46 -1.59 -3.21 -17.13
N ASN A 47 -2.36 -4.15 -16.58
CA ASN A 47 -2.09 -5.59 -16.65
C ASN A 47 -2.23 -6.11 -18.08
N ALA A 48 -3.28 -5.70 -18.78
CA ALA A 48 -3.52 -6.11 -20.17
C ALA A 48 -2.46 -5.57 -21.15
N ALA A 49 -1.89 -4.40 -20.85
CA ALA A 49 -0.84 -3.78 -21.65
C ALA A 49 0.58 -4.31 -21.37
N LEU A 50 0.75 -5.25 -20.42
CA LEU A 50 2.06 -5.85 -20.17
C LEU A 50 2.41 -6.82 -21.29
N GLU A 51 3.42 -6.46 -22.07
CA GLU A 51 4.04 -7.36 -23.04
C GLU A 51 4.57 -8.65 -22.38
N PRO A 52 4.74 -9.74 -23.15
CA PRO A 52 5.42 -10.93 -22.67
C PRO A 52 6.77 -10.57 -22.03
N ALA A 53 7.05 -11.15 -20.86
CA ALA A 53 8.27 -10.82 -20.13
C ALA A 53 9.50 -11.33 -20.89
N THR A 54 10.40 -10.43 -21.29
CA THR A 54 11.69 -10.77 -21.92
C THR A 54 12.78 -11.10 -20.91
N VAL A 55 12.55 -10.75 -19.63
CA VAL A 55 13.37 -11.07 -18.47
C VAL A 55 12.47 -11.55 -17.32
N PRO A 56 12.99 -12.24 -16.30
CA PRO A 56 12.19 -12.63 -15.14
C PRO A 56 11.47 -11.43 -14.51
N ARG A 57 10.12 -11.46 -14.54
CA ARG A 57 9.29 -10.37 -14.00
C ARG A 57 9.23 -10.42 -12.48
N ILE A 58 9.30 -9.25 -11.85
CA ILE A 58 9.19 -9.07 -10.40
C ILE A 58 8.02 -8.13 -10.11
N VAL A 59 6.95 -8.63 -9.50
CA VAL A 59 5.79 -7.80 -9.13
C VAL A 59 5.97 -7.24 -7.73
N PHE A 60 5.72 -5.95 -7.55
CA PHE A 60 5.71 -5.28 -6.24
C PHE A 60 4.27 -5.07 -5.77
N MET A 61 3.81 -5.94 -4.88
CA MET A 61 2.48 -5.86 -4.26
C MET A 61 2.56 -5.03 -2.97
N GLY A 62 1.69 -4.04 -2.83
CA GLY A 62 1.58 -3.32 -1.56
C GLY A 62 0.56 -2.20 -1.53
N ASP A 63 0.81 -1.24 -0.65
CA ASP A 63 -0.09 -0.12 -0.34
C ASP A 63 0.42 1.21 -0.93
N SER A 64 0.16 2.33 -0.24
CA SER A 64 0.63 3.67 -0.60
C SER A 64 2.15 3.79 -0.66
N ILE A 65 2.88 3.01 0.14
CA ILE A 65 4.35 3.07 0.16
C ILE A 65 4.88 2.52 -1.18
N THR A 66 4.34 1.40 -1.64
CA THR A 66 4.67 0.83 -2.95
C THR A 66 4.18 1.75 -4.07
N GLN A 67 2.93 2.23 -4.00
CA GLN A 67 2.34 3.12 -5.02
C GLN A 67 3.14 4.42 -5.19
N GLY A 68 3.66 5.00 -4.11
CA GLY A 68 4.43 6.23 -4.18
C GLY A 68 5.87 6.03 -4.64
N TRP A 69 6.37 4.79 -4.62
CA TRP A 69 7.76 4.50 -4.97
C TRP A 69 8.04 4.79 -6.45
N ILE A 70 7.10 4.47 -7.35
CA ILE A 70 7.25 4.74 -8.78
C ILE A 70 7.44 6.23 -9.09
N ASP A 71 6.78 7.11 -8.34
CA ASP A 71 6.90 8.56 -8.53
C ASP A 71 8.28 9.08 -8.09
N LYS A 72 8.91 8.42 -7.11
CA LYS A 72 10.22 8.82 -6.58
C LYS A 72 11.39 8.24 -7.37
N VAL A 73 11.24 7.03 -7.89
CA VAL A 73 12.30 6.33 -8.64
C VAL A 73 11.71 5.67 -9.89
N PRO A 74 11.22 6.44 -10.87
CA PRO A 74 10.49 5.88 -12.01
C PRO A 74 11.32 4.90 -12.83
N GLY A 75 12.64 5.12 -12.97
CA GLY A 75 13.53 4.21 -13.67
C GLY A 75 13.70 2.83 -13.01
N PHE A 76 13.32 2.69 -11.74
CA PHE A 76 13.28 1.38 -11.09
C PHE A 76 12.13 0.53 -11.65
N PHE A 77 10.96 1.11 -11.90
CA PHE A 77 9.80 0.36 -12.36
C PHE A 77 9.74 0.31 -13.88
N THR A 78 9.72 -0.92 -14.40
CA THR A 78 9.71 -1.19 -15.85
C THR A 78 8.64 -2.23 -16.15
N ALA A 79 8.43 -2.59 -17.41
CA ALA A 79 7.55 -3.72 -17.76
C ALA A 79 7.97 -5.05 -17.10
N GLY A 80 9.25 -5.19 -16.74
CA GLY A 80 9.78 -6.32 -15.97
C GLY A 80 9.67 -6.16 -14.45
N ARG A 81 9.41 -4.95 -13.95
CA ARG A 81 9.21 -4.64 -12.52
C ARG A 81 7.94 -3.82 -12.31
N PRO A 82 6.74 -4.38 -12.55
CA PRO A 82 5.49 -3.65 -12.37
C PRO A 82 5.20 -3.34 -10.90
N ASP A 83 4.87 -2.07 -10.63
CA ASP A 83 4.27 -1.61 -9.37
C ASP A 83 2.77 -1.98 -9.32
N ARG A 84 2.35 -2.63 -8.24
CA ARG A 84 0.96 -2.96 -7.93
C ARG A 84 0.57 -2.47 -6.54
N GLY A 85 1.10 -1.34 -6.11
CA GLY A 85 0.71 -0.61 -4.92
C GLY A 85 -0.64 0.10 -5.07
N ILE A 86 -1.49 0.07 -4.04
CA ILE A 86 -2.73 0.87 -4.01
C ILE A 86 -2.86 1.56 -2.66
N GLY A 87 -2.93 2.88 -2.68
CA GLY A 87 -2.98 3.72 -1.49
C GLY A 87 -4.10 3.35 -0.53
N GLY A 88 -3.76 3.27 0.75
CA GLY A 88 -4.70 2.99 1.83
C GLY A 88 -5.16 1.53 1.96
N GLN A 89 -4.79 0.64 1.03
CA GLN A 89 -5.23 -0.75 1.07
C GLN A 89 -4.60 -1.56 2.20
N THR A 90 -5.39 -2.50 2.73
CA THR A 90 -4.99 -3.49 3.73
C THR A 90 -4.75 -4.87 3.09
N THR A 91 -4.19 -5.82 3.85
CA THR A 91 -3.90 -7.17 3.34
C THR A 91 -5.12 -7.96 2.83
N PRO A 92 -6.36 -7.81 3.37
CA PRO A 92 -7.55 -8.40 2.76
C PRO A 92 -7.77 -7.96 1.30
N GLN A 93 -7.62 -6.66 1.01
CA GLN A 93 -7.80 -6.14 -0.35
C GLN A 93 -6.68 -6.62 -1.27
N MET A 94 -5.44 -6.65 -0.78
CA MET A 94 -4.30 -7.21 -1.51
C MET A 94 -4.52 -8.68 -1.86
N LEU A 95 -5.02 -9.49 -0.92
CA LEU A 95 -5.34 -10.91 -1.14
C LEU A 95 -6.39 -11.08 -2.24
N LEU A 96 -7.49 -10.31 -2.20
CA LEU A 96 -8.57 -10.39 -3.19
C LEU A 96 -8.08 -10.08 -4.62
N ARG A 97 -7.17 -9.12 -4.78
CA ARG A 97 -6.62 -8.78 -6.11
C ARG A 97 -5.35 -9.56 -6.47
N PHE A 98 -4.83 -10.40 -5.58
CA PHE A 98 -3.55 -11.09 -5.78
C PHE A 98 -3.53 -11.94 -7.05
N ARG A 99 -4.63 -12.63 -7.36
CA ARG A 99 -4.70 -13.44 -8.59
C ARG A 99 -4.62 -12.58 -9.85
N GLN A 100 -5.29 -11.43 -9.88
CA GLN A 100 -5.29 -10.52 -11.03
C GLN A 100 -3.96 -9.78 -11.17
N ASP A 101 -3.46 -9.21 -10.07
CA ASP A 101 -2.35 -8.27 -10.09
C ASP A 101 -0.99 -8.93 -9.88
N VAL A 102 -0.94 -10.22 -9.52
CA VAL A 102 0.30 -10.98 -9.36
C VAL A 102 0.27 -12.23 -10.23
N ILE A 103 -0.60 -13.19 -9.92
CA ILE A 103 -0.54 -14.54 -10.53
C ILE A 103 -0.74 -14.48 -12.04
N ALA A 104 -1.73 -13.74 -12.53
CA ALA A 104 -2.02 -13.61 -13.95
C ALA A 104 -0.87 -12.98 -14.75
N LEU A 105 0.01 -12.22 -14.07
CA LEU A 105 1.19 -11.60 -14.67
C LEU A 105 2.37 -12.57 -14.82
N LYS A 106 2.23 -13.81 -14.29
CA LYS A 106 3.23 -14.89 -14.34
C LYS A 106 4.65 -14.43 -13.95
N PRO A 107 4.83 -13.72 -12.83
CA PRO A 107 6.15 -13.25 -12.44
C PRO A 107 7.03 -14.41 -11.96
N ALA A 108 8.34 -14.22 -12.03
CA ALA A 108 9.28 -15.12 -11.37
C ALA A 108 9.33 -14.86 -9.85
N ILE A 109 9.06 -13.61 -9.43
CA ILE A 109 9.11 -13.17 -8.04
C ILE A 109 7.95 -12.22 -7.74
N VAL A 110 7.36 -12.32 -6.55
CA VAL A 110 6.56 -11.25 -5.96
C VAL A 110 7.22 -10.73 -4.68
N GLN A 111 7.35 -9.41 -4.56
CA GLN A 111 7.60 -8.76 -3.28
C GLN A 111 6.27 -8.31 -2.69
N ILE A 112 6.01 -8.67 -1.43
CA ILE A 112 4.80 -8.28 -0.70
C ILE A 112 5.20 -7.36 0.45
N MET A 113 4.70 -6.12 0.41
CA MET A 113 4.81 -5.15 1.50
C MET A 113 3.41 -4.69 1.90
N GLY A 114 2.91 -5.17 3.04
CA GLY A 114 1.57 -4.86 3.53
C GLY A 114 1.48 -5.03 5.05
N GLY A 115 0.45 -4.44 5.66
CA GLY A 115 0.23 -4.46 7.11
C GLY A 115 0.18 -3.07 7.76
N THR A 116 0.73 -2.03 7.13
CA THR A 116 0.69 -0.64 7.65
C THR A 116 -0.76 -0.20 7.91
N ASN A 117 -1.61 -0.37 6.90
CA ASN A 117 -3.01 0.05 6.95
C ASN A 117 -3.88 -0.90 7.77
N ASP A 118 -3.47 -2.16 7.92
CA ASP A 118 -4.11 -3.15 8.79
C ASP A 118 -3.94 -2.71 10.26
N ILE A 119 -2.73 -2.30 10.65
CA ILE A 119 -2.45 -1.71 11.98
C ILE A 119 -3.24 -0.41 12.18
N ALA A 120 -3.37 0.41 11.14
CA ALA A 120 -4.18 1.63 11.18
C ALA A 120 -5.70 1.36 11.23
N GLY A 121 -6.14 0.14 10.87
CA GLY A 121 -7.55 -0.25 10.85
C GLY A 121 -8.34 0.34 9.69
N ASN A 122 -7.71 0.57 8.54
CA ASN A 122 -8.35 1.22 7.39
C ASN A 122 -9.56 0.44 6.84
N THR A 123 -9.59 -0.88 7.02
CA THR A 123 -10.74 -1.74 6.68
C THR A 123 -11.50 -2.22 7.92
N GLY A 124 -11.43 -1.46 9.01
CA GLY A 124 -11.99 -1.81 10.31
C GLY A 124 -10.97 -2.43 11.26
N PRO A 125 -11.37 -2.69 12.52
CA PRO A 125 -10.50 -3.34 13.50
C PRO A 125 -10.03 -4.71 13.02
N MET A 126 -8.72 -4.94 13.09
CA MET A 126 -8.11 -6.21 12.73
C MET A 126 -7.18 -6.70 13.84
N ALA A 127 -7.30 -7.97 14.18
CA ALA A 127 -6.31 -8.67 14.98
C ALA A 127 -5.04 -8.92 14.13
N PRO A 128 -3.83 -8.92 14.72
CA PRO A 128 -2.60 -9.22 14.00
C PRO A 128 -2.68 -10.53 13.21
N GLU A 129 -3.32 -11.55 13.77
CA GLU A 129 -3.48 -12.89 13.17
C GLU A 129 -4.25 -12.85 11.85
N GLN A 130 -5.16 -11.89 11.66
CA GLN A 130 -5.87 -11.70 10.40
C GLN A 130 -4.93 -11.18 9.30
N THR A 131 -4.04 -10.25 9.65
CA THR A 131 -2.99 -9.77 8.72
C THR A 131 -2.04 -10.91 8.36
N GLN A 132 -1.63 -11.69 9.37
CA GLN A 132 -0.77 -12.86 9.19
C GLN A 132 -1.42 -13.87 8.25
N ALA A 133 -2.68 -14.23 8.47
CA ALA A 133 -3.43 -15.17 7.63
C ALA A 133 -3.50 -14.73 6.17
N ASN A 134 -3.76 -13.44 5.90
CA ASN A 134 -3.80 -12.93 4.54
C ASN A 134 -2.43 -13.03 3.85
N ILE A 135 -1.34 -12.74 4.58
CA ILE A 135 0.02 -12.86 4.06
C ILE A 135 0.40 -14.32 3.83
N MET A 136 -0.01 -15.22 4.73
CA MET A 136 0.14 -16.67 4.54
C MET A 136 -0.57 -17.11 3.25
N SER A 137 -1.84 -16.73 3.07
CA SER A 137 -2.61 -17.08 1.87
C SER A 137 -2.00 -16.53 0.58
N MET A 138 -1.53 -15.28 0.56
CA MET A 138 -0.83 -14.73 -0.61
C MET A 138 0.49 -15.48 -0.89
N THR A 139 1.21 -15.90 0.15
CA THR A 139 2.45 -16.68 0.02
C THR A 139 2.18 -18.06 -0.55
N GLU A 140 1.20 -18.78 -0.02
CA GLU A 140 0.75 -20.10 -0.50
C GLU A 140 0.26 -20.03 -1.95
N LEU A 141 -0.53 -19.01 -2.28
CA LEU A 141 -0.98 -18.75 -3.65
C LEU A 141 0.19 -18.47 -4.60
N ALA A 142 1.20 -17.70 -4.19
CA ALA A 142 2.38 -17.47 -5.02
C ALA A 142 3.18 -18.75 -5.24
N GLN A 143 3.50 -19.47 -4.17
CA GLN A 143 4.34 -20.67 -4.22
C GLN A 143 3.67 -21.81 -4.99
N SER A 144 2.36 -22.03 -4.83
CA SER A 144 1.59 -23.01 -5.62
C SER A 144 1.60 -22.72 -7.12
N HIS A 145 1.84 -21.47 -7.51
CA HIS A 145 2.00 -21.03 -8.90
C HIS A 145 3.47 -20.92 -9.35
N GLY A 146 4.43 -21.43 -8.57
CA GLY A 146 5.86 -21.41 -8.88
C GLY A 146 6.51 -20.03 -8.76
N ILE A 147 5.86 -19.07 -8.08
CA ILE A 147 6.34 -17.70 -7.89
C ILE A 147 7.14 -17.65 -6.60
N ARG A 148 8.40 -17.17 -6.66
CA ARG A 148 9.20 -16.95 -5.45
C ARG A 148 8.69 -15.73 -4.68
N VAL A 149 8.71 -15.81 -3.36
CA VAL A 149 8.17 -14.76 -2.49
C VAL A 149 9.30 -14.02 -1.77
N ILE A 150 9.21 -12.69 -1.79
CA ILE A 150 9.94 -11.80 -0.90
C ILE A 150 8.91 -11.15 0.04
N LEU A 151 9.02 -11.42 1.33
CA LEU A 151 8.24 -10.71 2.35
C LEU A 151 9.05 -9.51 2.83
N ALA A 152 8.52 -8.31 2.61
CA ALA A 152 9.14 -7.08 3.04
C ALA A 152 8.65 -6.68 4.44
N SER A 153 9.56 -6.24 5.30
CA SER A 153 9.21 -5.60 6.55
C SER A 153 8.36 -4.34 6.31
N ILE A 154 7.38 -4.10 7.17
CA ILE A 154 6.70 -2.81 7.26
C ILE A 154 7.72 -1.74 7.69
N PRO A 155 7.88 -0.63 6.95
CA PRO A 155 8.79 0.46 7.33
C PRO A 155 8.44 1.10 8.68
N PRO A 156 9.40 1.77 9.35
CA PRO A 156 9.14 2.46 10.60
C PRO A 156 8.20 3.65 10.43
N ALA A 157 7.25 3.79 11.36
CA ALA A 157 6.33 4.92 11.42
C ALA A 157 6.00 5.23 12.88
N ALA A 158 6.40 6.41 13.37
CA ALA A 158 6.17 6.85 14.75
C ALA A 158 4.70 7.17 15.04
N ASN A 159 3.95 7.59 14.03
CA ASN A 159 2.52 7.81 14.09
C ASN A 159 1.87 7.58 12.72
N PHE A 160 0.55 7.48 12.71
CA PHE A 160 -0.26 7.57 11.50
C PHE A 160 -1.09 8.85 11.61
N PRO A 161 -0.79 9.92 10.85
CA PRO A 161 -1.52 11.19 10.96
C PRO A 161 -3.04 11.06 10.73
N TRP A 162 -3.45 10.12 9.87
CA TRP A 162 -4.86 9.81 9.61
C TRP A 162 -5.51 8.93 10.69
N ARG A 163 -4.71 8.36 11.60
CA ARG A 163 -5.16 7.53 12.73
C ARG A 163 -4.32 7.82 13.99
N PRO A 164 -4.51 8.99 14.61
CA PRO A 164 -3.72 9.40 15.77
C PRO A 164 -3.99 8.51 17.00
N GLY A 165 -3.03 8.46 17.92
CA GLY A 165 -3.17 7.77 19.21
C GLY A 165 -2.87 6.26 19.20
N LEU A 166 -2.43 5.70 18.06
CA LEU A 166 -1.97 4.32 18.01
C LEU A 166 -0.50 4.20 18.44
N ALA A 167 -0.21 3.19 19.26
CA ALA A 167 1.17 2.75 19.51
C ALA A 167 1.68 1.94 18.29
N THR A 168 2.11 2.64 17.24
CA THR A 168 2.49 2.05 15.94
C THR A 168 3.77 1.23 16.02
N ILE A 169 4.83 1.77 16.63
CA ILE A 169 6.17 1.16 16.66
C ILE A 169 6.17 -0.27 17.25
N PRO A 170 5.60 -0.53 18.44
CA PRO A 170 5.55 -1.90 18.98
C PRO A 170 4.76 -2.87 18.10
N ARG A 171 3.68 -2.39 17.46
CA ARG A 171 2.84 -3.21 16.58
C ARG A 171 3.57 -3.57 15.28
N ILE A 172 4.27 -2.61 14.69
CA ILE A 172 5.08 -2.82 13.49
C ILE A 172 6.24 -3.77 13.81
N ALA A 173 6.96 -3.54 14.91
CA ALA A 173 8.07 -4.39 15.34
C ALA A 173 7.62 -5.85 15.54
N ALA A 174 6.50 -6.06 16.23
CA ALA A 174 5.94 -7.40 16.44
C ALA A 174 5.57 -8.09 15.11
N MET A 175 4.93 -7.36 14.19
CA MET A 175 4.59 -7.89 12.86
C MET A 175 5.85 -8.22 12.04
N ASN A 176 6.88 -7.37 12.10
CA ASN A 176 8.15 -7.58 11.39
C ASN A 176 8.94 -8.79 11.91
N VAL A 177 8.93 -9.03 13.22
CA VAL A 177 9.48 -10.26 13.80
C VAL A 177 8.74 -11.47 13.25
N TRP A 178 7.40 -11.44 13.26
CA TRP A 178 6.61 -12.53 12.71
C TRP A 178 6.88 -12.75 11.21
N LEU A 179 6.93 -11.69 10.39
CA LEU A 179 7.22 -11.76 8.96
C LEU A 179 8.57 -12.42 8.68
N ARG A 180 9.59 -12.08 9.46
CA ARG A 180 10.93 -12.69 9.34
C ARG A 180 10.90 -14.18 9.67
N THR A 181 10.25 -14.56 10.77
CA THR A 181 10.10 -15.96 11.18
C THR A 181 9.31 -16.76 10.16
N TYR A 182 8.18 -16.22 9.69
CA TYR A 182 7.34 -16.87 8.70
C TYR A 182 8.07 -17.05 7.36
N ALA A 183 8.76 -16.00 6.88
CA ALA A 183 9.56 -16.10 5.66
C ALA A 183 10.56 -17.26 5.72
N ALA A 184 11.28 -17.39 6.84
CA ALA A 184 12.22 -18.48 7.05
C ALA A 184 11.53 -19.86 7.04
N SER A 185 10.35 -19.98 7.68
CA SER A 185 9.62 -21.25 7.76
C SER A 185 9.09 -21.77 6.42
N VAL A 186 8.82 -20.88 5.46
CA VAL A 186 8.24 -21.22 4.14
C VAL A 186 9.24 -21.10 3.00
N GLY A 187 10.52 -20.84 3.29
CA GLY A 187 11.55 -20.66 2.27
C GLY A 187 11.39 -19.38 1.42
N ALA A 188 10.73 -18.36 1.94
CA ALA A 188 10.68 -17.04 1.33
C ALA A 188 11.88 -16.18 1.74
N THR A 189 12.20 -15.17 0.93
CA THR A 189 13.23 -14.18 1.30
C THR A 189 12.60 -13.09 2.17
N TYR A 190 13.32 -12.62 3.18
CA TYR A 190 12.90 -11.46 3.98
C TYR A 190 13.69 -10.21 3.56
N ALA A 191 12.99 -9.14 3.18
CA ALA A 191 13.60 -7.84 2.90
C ALA A 191 13.44 -6.91 4.11
N ASP A 192 14.56 -6.58 4.75
CA ASP A 192 14.60 -5.84 6.02
C ASP A 192 14.71 -4.31 5.82
N TYR A 193 13.65 -3.72 5.30
CA TYR A 193 13.53 -2.26 5.23
C TYR A 193 13.46 -1.62 6.61
N TRP A 194 12.83 -2.28 7.59
CA TRP A 194 12.77 -1.81 8.97
C TRP A 194 14.18 -1.53 9.48
N GLY A 195 15.05 -2.54 9.55
CA GLY A 195 16.42 -2.40 10.05
C GLY A 195 17.27 -1.41 9.25
N ALA A 196 17.01 -1.29 7.94
CA ALA A 196 17.70 -0.31 7.09
C ALA A 196 17.25 1.14 7.36
N LEU A 197 15.99 1.34 7.73
CA LEU A 197 15.35 2.66 7.78
C LEU A 197 15.16 3.22 9.19
N HIS A 198 15.24 2.40 10.25
CA HIS A 198 15.01 2.87 11.62
C HIS A 198 16.29 3.28 12.36
N ASP A 199 16.15 4.20 13.32
CA ASP A 199 17.19 4.57 14.31
C ASP A 199 16.94 4.00 15.72
N GLY A 200 15.79 3.34 15.92
CA GLY A 200 15.40 2.70 17.16
C GLY A 200 13.95 3.00 17.52
N ASP A 201 13.49 4.22 17.21
CA ASP A 201 12.17 4.72 17.58
C ASP A 201 11.32 5.14 16.37
N ALA A 202 11.95 5.56 15.28
CA ALA A 202 11.27 6.05 14.09
C ALA A 202 12.11 5.82 12.82
N LEU A 203 11.67 6.39 11.70
CA LEU A 203 12.53 6.58 10.54
C LEU A 203 13.73 7.43 10.96
N ARG A 204 14.92 7.10 10.44
CA ARG A 204 16.14 7.91 10.66
C ARG A 204 15.87 9.37 10.32
N ARG A 205 16.27 10.29 11.21
CA ARG A 205 16.10 11.74 11.04
C ARG A 205 16.61 12.27 9.70
N GLU A 206 17.71 11.73 9.16
CA GLU A 206 18.22 12.17 7.87
C GLU A 206 17.25 11.92 6.70
N TRP A 207 16.22 11.08 6.89
CA TRP A 207 15.26 10.65 5.87
C TRP A 207 13.84 11.13 6.14
N THR A 208 13.65 11.96 7.16
CA THR A 208 12.36 12.58 7.46
C THR A 208 12.33 14.05 7.02
N TYR A 209 11.12 14.63 6.92
CA TYR A 209 10.92 16.05 6.55
C TYR A 209 10.55 16.91 7.76
N ASP A 210 10.46 16.31 8.96
CA ASP A 210 10.04 16.90 10.22
C ASP A 210 11.20 17.25 11.17
#